data_AF-A0A9W6MMH5-F1
#
_entry.id   AF-A0A9W6MMH5-F1
#
_cell.length_a   1.000
_cell.length_b   1.000
_cell.length_c   1.000
_cell.angle_alpha   90.00
_cell.angle_beta   90.00
_cell.angle_gamma   90.00
#
_symmetry.space_group_name_H-M   'P 1'
#
loop_
_entity.id
_entity.type
_entity.pdbx_description
1 polymer ?
#
loop_
_entity_poly.entity_id
_entity_poly.type
_entity_poly.pdbx_seq_one_letter_code
_entity_poly.pdbx_strand_id
1 'polypeptide(L)'
;MTREAQPRSITVYEDADGNAAFDTWFNGLDPRAAARVTRALTRLERGGGDLKALGEGVAELRIDYGPGYRVYFGQDGETLVILLCGGTKKRQQRDIDRAKALWAEYKARKAEAANTTSKTKNKKKNKKS
;
A
#
# COMPACT_ATOMS: atom_id res chain seq x y z
N MET A 1 -18.30 12.87 -19.39
CA MET A 1 -18.69 12.31 -18.07
C MET A 1 -17.43 12.14 -17.25
N THR A 2 -17.12 13.12 -16.41
CA THR A 2 -15.94 13.11 -15.54
C THR A 2 -16.16 12.01 -14.49
N ARG A 3 -15.29 10.99 -14.42
CA ARG A 3 -15.28 10.09 -13.25
C ARG A 3 -14.89 10.98 -12.07
N GLU A 4 -15.86 11.38 -11.26
CA GLU A 4 -15.56 11.95 -9.95
C GLU A 4 -14.70 10.92 -9.22
N ALA A 5 -13.44 11.27 -8.95
CA ALA A 5 -12.54 10.41 -8.23
C ALA A 5 -13.05 10.33 -6.79
N GLN A 6 -13.76 9.25 -6.47
CA GLN A 6 -14.13 8.95 -5.09
C GLN A 6 -12.85 8.91 -4.24
N PRO A 7 -12.86 9.49 -3.02
CA PRO A 7 -11.70 9.48 -2.15
C PRO A 7 -11.31 8.03 -1.89
N ARG A 8 -10.07 7.68 -2.26
CA ARG A 8 -9.53 6.34 -2.01
C ARG A 8 -9.16 6.22 -0.55
N SER A 9 -9.44 5.08 0.07
CA SER A 9 -8.95 4.81 1.43
C SER A 9 -7.47 4.44 1.37
N ILE A 10 -6.66 4.94 2.30
CA ILE A 10 -5.28 4.50 2.49
C ILE A 10 -5.22 3.52 3.67
N THR A 11 -4.54 2.39 3.46
CA THR A 11 -4.18 1.46 4.52
C THR A 11 -2.70 1.14 4.45
N VAL A 12 -2.09 0.82 5.59
CA VAL A 12 -0.71 0.36 5.65
C VAL A 12 -0.70 -1.17 5.59
N TYR A 13 0.21 -1.73 4.80
CA TYR A 13 0.43 -3.16 4.76
C TYR A 13 1.08 -3.63 6.07
N GLU A 14 0.48 -4.65 6.68
CA GLU A 14 1.00 -5.38 7.82
C GLU A 14 1.37 -6.81 7.38
N ASP A 15 2.58 -7.24 7.74
CA ASP A 15 3.05 -8.60 7.45
C ASP A 15 2.33 -9.66 8.31
N ALA A 16 2.76 -10.92 8.22
CA ALA A 16 2.16 -12.02 8.97
C ALA A 16 2.35 -11.89 10.49
N ASP A 17 3.40 -11.19 10.92
CA ASP A 17 3.78 -10.98 12.31
C ASP A 17 3.20 -9.67 12.88
N GLY A 18 2.47 -8.90 12.06
CA GLY A 18 1.86 -7.63 12.43
C GLY A 18 2.82 -6.43 12.32
N ASN A 19 3.95 -6.57 11.62
CA ASN A 19 4.85 -5.44 11.41
C ASN A 19 4.43 -4.61 10.19
N ALA A 20 4.39 -3.30 10.40
CA ALA A 20 4.19 -2.30 9.36
C ALA A 20 5.51 -1.59 9.06
N ALA A 21 6.12 -1.92 7.91
CA ALA A 21 7.39 -1.32 7.49
C ALA A 21 7.28 0.21 7.31
N PHE A 22 6.12 0.68 6.83
CA PHE A 22 5.84 2.10 6.70
C PHE A 22 5.78 2.81 8.06
N ASP A 23 5.05 2.28 9.03
CA ASP A 23 4.89 2.93 10.35
C ASP A 23 6.21 3.03 11.09
N THR A 24 7.00 1.95 11.06
CA THR A 24 8.35 1.94 11.63
C THR A 24 9.21 3.04 11.03
N TRP A 25 9.15 3.21 9.72
CA TRP A 25 9.90 4.26 9.02
C TRP A 25 9.35 5.66 9.31
N PHE A 26 8.03 5.84 9.29
CA PHE A 26 7.36 7.12 9.48
C PHE A 26 7.58 7.68 10.89
N ASN A 27 7.54 6.80 11.90
CA ASN A 27 7.80 7.16 13.30
C ASN A 27 9.25 7.59 13.55
N GLY A 28 10.18 7.24 12.66
CA GLY A 28 11.57 7.69 12.72
C GLY A 28 11.84 9.03 12.04
N LEU A 29 10.83 9.66 11.43
CA LEU A 29 11.00 10.93 10.74
C LEU A 29 11.01 12.12 11.70
N ASP A 30 11.75 13.17 11.33
CA ASP A 30 11.57 14.46 11.97
C ASP A 30 10.17 15.03 11.69
N PRO A 31 9.64 15.93 12.54
CA PRO A 31 8.28 16.44 12.40
C PRO A 31 7.98 17.12 11.04
N ARG A 32 8.99 17.76 10.41
CA ARG A 32 8.80 18.42 9.12
C ARG A 32 8.71 17.39 7.99
N ALA A 33 9.54 16.37 8.02
CA ALA A 33 9.46 15.24 7.09
C ALA A 33 8.12 14.50 7.23
N ALA A 34 7.70 14.17 8.44
CA ALA A 34 6.41 13.52 8.71
C ALA A 34 5.24 14.34 8.13
N ALA A 35 5.18 15.65 8.42
CA ALA A 35 4.12 16.53 7.90
C ALA A 35 4.09 16.60 6.35
N ARG A 36 5.25 16.53 5.70
CA ARG A 36 5.35 16.50 4.23
C ARG A 36 4.81 15.20 3.66
N VAL A 37 5.15 14.07 4.29
CA VAL A 37 4.64 12.75 3.89
C VAL A 37 3.13 12.68 4.08
N THR A 38 2.61 13.10 5.24
CA THR A 38 1.15 13.15 5.48
C THR A 38 0.43 13.97 4.41
N ARG A 39 0.93 15.17 4.07
CA ARG A 39 0.35 15.99 3.01
C ARG A 39 0.39 15.31 1.63
N ALA A 40 1.43 14.54 1.35
CA ALA A 40 1.55 13.80 0.11
C ALA A 40 0.52 12.65 0.06
N LEU A 41 0.33 11.93 1.17
CA LEU A 41 -0.70 10.88 1.29
C LEU A 41 -2.12 11.45 1.14
N THR A 42 -2.44 12.58 1.76
CA THR A 42 -3.75 13.23 1.58
C THR A 42 -4.03 13.64 0.13
N ARG A 43 -2.98 14.03 -0.62
CA ARG A 43 -3.13 14.30 -2.07
C ARG A 43 -3.34 13.01 -2.85
N LEU A 44 -2.63 11.95 -2.48
CA LEU A 44 -2.74 10.63 -3.09
C LEU A 44 -4.16 10.05 -2.96
N GLU A 45 -4.83 10.19 -1.81
CA GLU A 45 -6.23 9.78 -1.60
C GLU A 45 -7.18 10.38 -2.64
N ARG A 46 -6.90 11.62 -3.07
CA ARG A 46 -7.67 12.37 -4.05
C ARG A 46 -7.21 12.14 -5.49
N GLY A 47 -6.25 11.23 -5.70
CA GLY A 47 -5.66 10.94 -7.00
C GLY A 47 -4.62 11.96 -7.49
N GLY A 48 -4.09 12.80 -6.61
CA GLY A 48 -3.02 13.75 -6.91
C GLY A 48 -1.63 13.28 -6.48
N GLY A 49 -0.60 14.06 -6.82
CA GLY A 49 0.81 13.78 -6.48
C GLY A 49 1.66 13.40 -7.69
N ASP A 50 2.97 13.26 -7.48
CA ASP A 50 3.89 12.77 -8.51
C ASP A 50 3.94 11.23 -8.44
N LEU A 51 3.10 10.60 -9.25
CA LEU A 51 2.94 9.15 -9.27
C LEU A 51 3.68 8.53 -10.46
N LYS A 52 4.28 7.36 -10.23
CA LYS A 52 4.90 6.55 -11.28
C LYS A 52 4.48 5.09 -11.13
N ALA A 53 3.90 4.52 -12.18
CA ALA A 53 3.66 3.08 -12.24
C ALA A 53 5.00 2.33 -12.38
N LEU A 54 5.15 1.25 -11.61
CA LEU A 54 6.37 0.43 -11.57
C LEU A 54 6.15 -1.00 -12.09
N GLY A 55 4.94 -1.30 -12.55
CA GLY A 55 4.53 -2.63 -13.02
C GLY A 55 4.01 -3.51 -11.89
N GLU A 56 3.42 -4.65 -12.27
CA GLU A 56 2.91 -5.69 -11.35
C GLU A 56 1.83 -5.22 -10.35
N GLY A 57 1.23 -4.07 -10.61
CA GLY A 57 0.22 -3.44 -9.74
C GLY A 57 0.82 -2.57 -8.63
N VAL A 58 2.12 -2.26 -8.69
CA VAL A 58 2.81 -1.35 -7.78
C VAL A 58 3.04 0.01 -8.43
N ALA A 59 2.88 1.07 -7.65
CA ALA A 59 3.21 2.45 -8.00
C ALA A 59 4.05 3.12 -6.92
N GLU A 60 4.76 4.18 -7.30
CA GLU A 60 5.59 5.01 -6.43
C GLU A 60 5.03 6.43 -6.41
N LEU A 61 4.84 6.98 -5.21
CA LEU A 61 4.62 8.41 -4.97
C LEU A 61 5.95 9.06 -4.63
N ARG A 62 6.35 10.05 -5.43
CA ARG A 62 7.60 10.78 -5.28
C ARG A 62 7.38 12.05 -4.47
N ILE A 63 8.18 12.22 -3.43
CA ILE A 63 8.16 13.40 -2.56
C ILE A 63 9.53 14.05 -2.65
N ASP A 64 9.57 15.23 -3.27
CA ASP A 64 10.79 16.02 -3.40
C ASP A 64 11.03 16.84 -2.13
N TYR A 65 11.54 16.15 -1.10
CA TYR A 65 11.91 16.75 0.18
C TYR A 65 13.02 15.94 0.83
N GLY A 66 13.99 16.64 1.43
CA GLY A 66 15.14 16.04 2.11
C GLY A 66 15.90 15.10 1.16
N PRO A 67 16.04 13.80 1.48
CA PRO A 67 16.81 12.87 0.67
C PRO A 67 16.05 12.34 -0.57
N GLY A 68 14.80 12.78 -0.75
CA GLY A 68 13.91 12.38 -1.85
C GLY A 68 13.10 11.13 -1.50
N TYR A 69 12.11 11.29 -0.64
CA TYR A 69 11.26 10.18 -0.16
C TYR A 69 10.40 9.57 -1.29
N ARG A 70 10.16 8.27 -1.18
CA ARG A 70 9.40 7.45 -2.13
C ARG A 70 8.46 6.52 -1.37
N VAL A 71 7.16 6.72 -1.51
CA VAL A 71 6.16 5.82 -0.93
C VAL A 71 5.72 4.83 -1.99
N TYR A 72 5.87 3.54 -1.74
CA TYR A 72 5.47 2.48 -2.66
C TYR A 72 4.13 1.92 -2.21
N PHE A 73 3.20 1.79 -3.14
CA PHE A 73 1.85 1.34 -2.84
C PHE A 73 1.26 0.48 -3.96
N GLY A 74 0.35 -0.41 -3.58
CA GLY A 74 -0.54 -1.12 -4.50
C GLY A 74 -1.95 -0.55 -4.45
N GLN A 75 -2.74 -0.78 -5.50
CA GLN A 75 -4.16 -0.42 -5.51
C GLN A 75 -5.03 -1.68 -5.54
N ASP A 76 -5.91 -1.80 -4.56
CA ASP A 76 -6.92 -2.86 -4.43
C ASP A 76 -8.32 -2.23 -4.44
N GLY A 77 -8.95 -2.19 -5.62
CA GLY A 77 -10.20 -1.48 -5.81
C GLY A 77 -10.07 0.01 -5.52
N GLU A 78 -10.74 0.48 -4.47
CA GLU A 78 -10.70 1.86 -3.98
C GLU A 78 -9.72 2.07 -2.82
N THR A 79 -9.00 1.02 -2.41
CA THR A 79 -8.00 1.09 -1.34
C THR A 79 -6.59 1.17 -1.92
N LEU A 80 -5.80 2.09 -1.38
CA LEU A 80 -4.37 2.22 -1.63
C LEU A 80 -3.62 1.61 -0.46
N VAL A 81 -2.89 0.53 -0.73
CA VAL A 81 -2.15 -0.23 0.28
C VAL A 81 -0.70 0.23 0.26
N ILE A 82 -0.26 0.93 1.30
CA ILE A 82 1.13 1.41 1.46
C ILE A 82 2.02 0.24 1.87
N LEU A 83 2.98 -0.10 1.01
CA LEU A 83 3.81 -1.31 1.16
C LEU A 83 5.08 -1.02 1.94
N LEU A 84 5.79 0.04 1.54
CA LEU A 84 7.01 0.51 2.20
C LEU A 84 7.33 1.94 1.78
N CYS A 85 8.30 2.54 2.45
CA CYS A 85 8.88 3.81 2.04
C CYS A 85 10.41 3.75 1.98
N GLY A 86 10.97 4.44 0.98
CA GLY A 86 12.40 4.55 0.73
C GLY A 86 12.85 6.01 0.79
N GLY A 87 14.03 6.24 1.35
CA GLY A 87 14.56 7.59 1.53
C GLY A 87 15.59 8.04 0.50
N THR A 88 16.13 7.16 -0.35
CA THR A 88 17.26 7.52 -1.22
C THR A 88 17.17 6.87 -2.58
N LYS A 89 17.44 7.65 -3.63
CA LYS A 89 17.46 7.17 -5.03
C LYS A 89 18.41 5.98 -5.25
N LYS A 90 19.51 5.89 -4.47
CA LYS A 90 20.48 4.79 -4.52
C LYS A 90 19.90 3.42 -4.14
N ARG A 91 18.83 3.39 -3.35
CA ARG A 91 18.16 2.15 -2.91
C ARG A 91 16.87 1.86 -3.68
N GLN A 92 16.49 2.74 -4.61
CA GLN A 92 15.21 2.68 -5.32
C GLN A 92 14.93 1.32 -5.93
N GLN A 93 15.89 0.70 -6.64
CA GLN A 93 15.62 -0.59 -7.27
C GLN A 93 15.30 -1.69 -6.24
N ARG A 94 16.06 -1.75 -5.15
CA ARG A 94 15.82 -2.70 -4.06
C ARG A 94 14.46 -2.47 -3.39
N ASP A 95 14.08 -1.20 -3.22
CA ASP A 95 12.79 -0.80 -2.66
C ASP A 95 11.64 -1.18 -3.60
N ILE A 96 11.81 -1.04 -4.92
CA ILE A 96 10.85 -1.49 -5.94
C ILE A 96 10.66 -3.00 -5.88
N ASP A 97 11.75 -3.76 -5.88
CA ASP A 97 11.69 -5.23 -5.88
C ASP A 97 11.01 -5.73 -4.60
N ARG A 98 11.34 -5.12 -3.46
CA ARG A 98 10.66 -5.41 -2.19
C ARG A 98 9.19 -5.05 -2.22
N ALA A 99 8.81 -3.91 -2.80
CA ALA A 99 7.41 -3.50 -2.89
C ALA A 99 6.60 -4.50 -3.72
N LYS A 100 7.15 -4.98 -4.83
CA LYS A 100 6.50 -6.01 -5.65
C LYS A 100 6.29 -7.32 -4.89
N ALA A 101 7.28 -7.75 -4.11
CA ALA A 101 7.15 -8.93 -3.26
C ALA A 101 6.05 -8.78 -2.21
N LEU A 102 6.03 -7.66 -1.46
CA LEU A 102 4.99 -7.39 -0.46
C LEU A 102 3.59 -7.32 -1.10
N TRP A 103 3.50 -6.75 -2.30
CA TRP A 103 2.23 -6.69 -3.03
C TRP A 103 1.74 -8.07 -3.48
N ALA A 104 2.64 -8.94 -3.93
CA ALA A 104 2.30 -10.33 -4.26
C ALA A 104 1.79 -11.08 -3.01
N GLU A 105 2.47 -10.90 -1.88
CA GLU A 105 2.07 -11.51 -0.61
C GLU A 105 0.69 -11.02 -0.14
N TYR A 106 0.44 -9.71 -0.20
CA TYR A 106 -0.86 -9.13 0.11
C TYR A 106 -2.00 -9.80 -0.69
N LYS A 107 -1.82 -9.93 -2.01
CA LYS A 107 -2.81 -10.58 -2.88
C LYS A 107 -3.02 -12.05 -2.54
N ALA A 108 -1.95 -12.78 -2.22
CA ALA A 108 -2.02 -14.19 -1.85
C ALA A 108 -2.83 -14.38 -0.54
N ARG A 109 -2.50 -13.61 0.50
CA ARG A 109 -3.22 -13.65 1.79
C ARG A 109 -4.71 -13.30 1.64
N LYS A 110 -5.02 -12.29 0.81
CA LYS A 110 -6.41 -11.93 0.50
C LYS A 110 -7.15 -13.08 -0.18
N ALA A 111 -6.52 -13.76 -1.14
CA ALA A 111 -7.12 -14.90 -1.84
C ALA A 111 -7.37 -16.10 -0.89
N GLU A 112 -6.43 -16.40 0.01
CA GLU A 112 -6.58 -17.45 1.01
C GLU A 112 -7.72 -17.17 2.01
N ALA A 113 -7.82 -15.92 2.48
CA ALA A 113 -8.92 -15.49 3.35
C ALA A 113 -10.29 -15.61 2.66
N ALA A 114 -10.37 -15.27 1.36
CA ALA A 114 -11.59 -15.42 0.56
C ALA A 114 -11.98 -16.90 0.36
N ASN A 115 -11.01 -17.78 0.15
CA ASN A 115 -11.24 -19.22 -0.02
C ASN A 115 -11.72 -19.89 1.30
N THR A 116 -11.11 -19.52 2.43
CA THR A 116 -11.49 -20.03 3.76
C THR A 116 -12.92 -19.64 4.16
N THR A 117 -13.33 -18.41 3.82
CA THR A 117 -14.70 -17.90 4.05
C THR A 117 -15.74 -18.68 3.23
N SER A 118 -15.40 -19.04 1.99
CA SER A 118 -16.26 -19.81 1.09
C SER A 118 -16.46 -21.26 1.57
N LYS A 119 -15.39 -21.91 2.05
CA LYS A 119 -15.44 -23.30 2.57
C LYS A 119 -16.29 -23.43 3.83
N THR A 120 -16.28 -22.42 4.70
CA THR A 120 -17.06 -22.39 5.95
C THR A 120 -18.56 -22.21 5.70
N LYS A 121 -18.96 -21.40 4.71
CA LYS A 121 -20.38 -21.24 4.31
C LYS A 121 -20.96 -22.52 3.71
N ASN A 122 -20.19 -23.26 2.91
CA ASN A 122 -20.66 -24.51 2.29
C ASN A 122 -20.90 -25.63 3.33
N LYS A 123 -20.06 -25.73 4.38
CA LYS A 123 -20.23 -26.71 5.46
C LYS A 123 -21.47 -26.46 6.33
N LYS A 124 -21.90 -25.20 6.52
CA LYS A 124 -23.13 -24.85 7.25
C LYS A 124 -24.42 -25.14 6.47
N LYS A 125 -24.40 -25.07 5.13
CA LYS A 125 -25.55 -25.45 4.29
C LYS A 125 -25.77 -26.97 4.25
N ASN A 126 -24.69 -27.76 4.26
CA ASN A 126 -24.78 -29.22 4.13
C ASN A 126 -25.12 -29.98 5.43
N LYS A 127 -25.33 -29.27 6.55
CA LYS A 127 -25.66 -29.86 7.87
C LYS A 127 -27.10 -29.55 8.32
N LYS A 128 -27.90 -28.98 7.41
CA LYS A 128 -29.30 -28.58 7.63
C LYS A 128 -30.29 -29.31 6.70
N SER A 129 -29.83 -30.34 6.01
CA SER A 129 -30.63 -31.34 5.29
C SER A 129 -30.45 -32.69 5.94
#